data_AF-A0A7C8CZZ2-F1
#
_entry.id   AF-A0A7C8CZZ2-F1
#
_cell.length_a   1.000
_cell.length_b   1.000
_cell.length_c   1.000
_cell.angle_alpha   90.00
_cell.angle_beta   90.00
_cell.angle_gamma   90.00
#
_symmetry.space_group_name_H-M   'P 1'
#
loop_
_entity.id
_entity.type
_entity.pdbx_description
1 polymer ?
#
loop_
_entity_poly.entity_id
_entity_poly.type
_entity_poly.pdbx_seq_one_letter_code
_entity_poly.pdbx_strand_id
1 'polypeptide(L)'
;DAMRHLSQAANVVVKISGLGVPGQAWTVDSNRSIVLDTIDAFGTERCMFASNFPVDRLCATYDAIFNGFKAITANFDDEERLKLFHDNAARIYRL
;
A
#
# COMPACT_ATOMS: atom_id res chain seq x y z
N ASP A 1 3.89 -9.76 -14.22
CA ASP A 1 2.81 -10.26 -15.12
C ASP A 1 1.48 -10.51 -14.43
N ALA A 2 1.40 -11.33 -13.38
CA ALA A 2 0.12 -11.65 -12.71
C ALA A 2 -0.64 -10.41 -12.18
N MET A 3 0.03 -9.48 -11.49
CA MET A 3 -0.61 -8.27 -10.96
C MET A 3 -1.17 -7.35 -12.06
N ARG A 4 -0.44 -7.17 -13.17
CA ARG A 4 -0.90 -6.38 -14.32
C ARG A 4 -2.06 -7.05 -15.06
N HIS A 5 -2.12 -8.38 -15.06
CA HIS A 5 -3.26 -9.11 -15.61
C HIS A 5 -4.51 -8.92 -14.73
N LEU A 6 -4.37 -9.08 -13.41
CA LEU A 6 -5.45 -8.83 -12.45
C LEU A 6 -5.96 -7.38 -12.52
N SER A 7 -5.07 -6.41 -12.75
CA SER A 7 -5.46 -5.01 -12.78
C SER A 7 -6.37 -4.63 -13.95
N GLN A 8 -6.49 -5.49 -14.97
CA GLN A 8 -7.45 -5.33 -16.07
C GLN A 8 -8.90 -5.51 -15.62
N ALA A 9 -9.15 -6.22 -14.50
CA ALA A 9 -10.47 -6.35 -13.93
C ALA A 9 -10.83 -5.08 -13.13
N ALA A 10 -11.74 -4.26 -13.66
CA ALA A 10 -12.09 -2.96 -13.09
C ALA A 10 -12.66 -3.03 -11.66
N ASN A 11 -13.24 -4.19 -11.28
CA ASN A 11 -13.82 -4.43 -9.95
C ASN A 11 -12.81 -4.95 -8.92
N VAL A 12 -11.55 -5.18 -9.32
CA VAL A 12 -10.49 -5.63 -8.39
C VAL A 12 -9.77 -4.43 -7.81
N VAL A 13 -9.62 -4.44 -6.49
CA VAL A 13 -8.93 -3.42 -5.68
C VAL A 13 -7.86 -4.08 -4.83
N VAL A 14 -6.84 -3.32 -4.43
CA VAL A 14 -5.66 -3.84 -3.72
C VAL A 14 -5.47 -3.14 -2.39
N LYS A 15 -5.37 -3.95 -1.33
CA LYS A 15 -4.84 -3.53 -0.04
C LYS A 15 -3.33 -3.80 -0.02
N ILE A 16 -2.53 -2.74 -0.01
CA ILE A 16 -1.07 -2.80 0.08
C ILE A 16 -0.73 -2.92 1.58
N SER A 17 -0.48 -4.16 2.02
CA SER A 17 -0.21 -4.51 3.41
C SER A 17 0.54 -5.85 3.49
N GLY A 18 1.17 -6.16 4.61
CA GLY A 18 1.77 -7.48 4.81
C GLY A 18 3.02 -7.70 3.96
N LEU A 19 3.80 -6.64 3.75
CA LEU A 19 5.02 -6.67 2.95
C LEU A 19 6.26 -7.06 3.77
N GLY A 20 6.10 -7.24 5.10
CA GLY A 20 7.18 -7.67 5.98
C GLY A 20 7.72 -9.05 5.62
N VAL A 21 9.04 -9.20 5.59
CA VAL A 21 9.72 -10.48 5.40
C VAL A 21 10.28 -10.93 6.76
N PRO A 22 9.90 -12.10 7.29
CA PRO A 22 10.40 -12.58 8.58
C PRO A 22 11.93 -12.55 8.67
N GLY A 23 12.46 -11.98 9.75
CA GLY A 23 13.90 -11.84 9.97
C GLY A 23 14.55 -10.65 9.25
N GLN A 24 13.78 -9.84 8.51
CA GLN A 24 14.26 -8.63 7.86
C GLN A 24 13.51 -7.40 8.39
N ALA A 25 14.24 -6.29 8.57
CA ALA A 25 13.62 -5.02 8.90
C ALA A 25 12.77 -4.54 7.72
N TRP A 26 11.57 -4.04 8.00
CA TRP A 26 10.78 -3.35 6.98
C TRP A 26 11.41 -1.98 6.74
N THR A 27 11.83 -1.70 5.50
CA THR A 27 12.43 -0.42 5.11
C THR A 27 11.75 0.15 3.87
N VAL A 28 11.90 1.46 3.66
CA VAL A 28 11.42 2.13 2.46
C VAL A 28 12.06 1.51 1.21
N ASP A 29 13.38 1.29 1.23
CA ASP A 29 14.11 0.80 0.05
C ASP A 29 13.67 -0.60 -0.37
N SER A 30 13.46 -1.51 0.58
CA SER A 30 13.01 -2.87 0.28
C SER A 30 11.56 -2.93 -0.22
N ASN A 31 10.72 -1.94 0.13
CA ASN A 31 9.29 -1.95 -0.17
C ASN A 31 8.87 -0.95 -1.26
N ARG A 32 9.74 -0.02 -1.66
CA ARG A 32 9.40 1.06 -2.60
C ARG A 32 8.88 0.52 -3.93
N SER A 33 9.60 -0.42 -4.54
CA SER A 33 9.23 -0.96 -5.86
C SER A 33 7.85 -1.61 -5.80
N ILE A 34 7.64 -2.56 -4.87
CA ILE A 34 6.37 -3.30 -4.82
C ILE A 34 5.17 -2.39 -4.52
N VAL A 35 5.35 -1.33 -3.73
CA VAL A 35 4.31 -0.33 -3.49
C VAL A 35 4.01 0.46 -4.76
N LEU A 36 5.03 1.03 -5.40
CA LEU A 36 4.84 1.88 -6.58
C LEU A 36 4.38 1.07 -7.81
N ASP A 37 4.91 -0.12 -8.03
CA ASP A 37 4.53 -1.01 -9.13
C ASP A 37 3.08 -1.48 -8.99
N THR A 38 2.60 -1.68 -7.76
CA THR A 38 1.20 -2.01 -7.50
C THR A 38 0.29 -0.82 -7.81
N ILE A 39 0.68 0.38 -7.36
CA ILE A 39 -0.07 1.60 -7.65
C ILE A 39 -0.09 1.89 -9.15
N ASP A 40 1.04 1.75 -9.86
CA ASP A 40 1.13 1.89 -11.31
C ASP A 40 0.20 0.90 -12.04
N ALA A 41 0.16 -0.35 -11.58
CA ALA A 41 -0.68 -1.37 -12.21
C ALA A 41 -2.19 -1.13 -12.01
N PHE A 42 -2.62 -0.71 -10.82
CA PHE A 42 -4.04 -0.61 -10.45
C PHE A 42 -4.59 0.83 -10.52
N GLY A 43 -3.74 1.84 -10.46
CA GLY A 43 -4.12 3.24 -10.25
C GLY A 43 -4.44 3.55 -8.79
N THR A 44 -4.24 4.81 -8.40
CA THR A 44 -4.47 5.31 -7.03
C THR A 44 -5.89 5.05 -6.53
N GLU A 45 -6.90 5.15 -7.39
CA GLU A 45 -8.33 4.88 -7.09
C GLU A 45 -8.65 3.46 -6.62
N ARG A 46 -7.73 2.50 -6.83
CA ARG A 46 -7.97 1.08 -6.51
C ARG A 46 -6.98 0.54 -5.49
N CYS A 47 -6.15 1.40 -4.89
CA CYS A 47 -5.17 1.02 -3.87
C CYS A 47 -5.50 1.63 -2.51
N MET A 48 -5.24 0.89 -1.44
CA MET A 48 -5.35 1.38 -0.06
C MET A 48 -4.22 0.81 0.81
N PHE A 49 -3.69 1.61 1.72
CA PHE A 49 -2.67 1.16 2.68
C PHE A 49 -3.28 0.50 3.91
N ALA A 50 -2.61 -0.52 4.43
CA ALA A 50 -2.88 -1.05 5.75
C ALA A 50 -1.61 -1.65 6.37
N SER A 51 -1.56 -1.72 7.70
CA SER A 51 -0.34 -2.12 8.40
C SER A 51 -0.17 -3.62 8.56
N ASN A 52 -1.22 -4.42 8.36
CA ASN A 52 -1.23 -5.86 8.69
C ASN A 52 -0.87 -6.15 10.17
N PHE A 53 -1.05 -5.18 11.06
CA PHE A 53 -0.84 -5.38 12.48
C PHE A 53 -1.89 -6.34 13.08
N PRO A 54 -1.50 -7.18 14.06
CA PRO A 54 -0.18 -7.21 14.74
C PRO A 54 0.88 -8.09 14.09
N VAL A 55 0.63 -8.73 12.94
CA VAL A 55 1.57 -9.69 12.33
C VAL A 55 2.88 -9.01 11.90
N ASP A 56 2.79 -7.86 11.24
CA ASP A 56 3.98 -7.14 10.74
C ASP A 56 4.82 -6.50 11.86
N ARG A 57 4.39 -6.59 13.12
CA ARG A 57 5.20 -6.18 14.28
C ARG A 57 6.53 -6.95 14.36
N LEU A 58 6.61 -8.10 13.69
CA LEU A 58 7.84 -8.90 13.57
C LEU A 58 8.92 -8.21 12.71
N CYS A 59 8.53 -7.24 11.88
CA CYS A 59 9.41 -6.58 10.91
C CYS A 59 9.57 -5.07 11.16
N ALA A 60 8.57 -4.41 11.74
CA ALA A 60 8.60 -2.98 12.05
C ALA A 60 7.53 -2.56 13.06
N THR A 61 7.66 -1.35 13.62
CA THR A 61 6.57 -0.70 14.39
C THR A 61 5.48 -0.19 13.47
N TYR A 62 4.29 0.08 14.01
CA TYR A 62 3.16 0.59 13.25
C TYR A 62 3.51 1.92 12.56
N ASP A 63 4.16 2.83 13.31
CA ASP A 63 4.61 4.12 12.81
C ASP A 63 5.66 3.98 11.71
N ALA A 64 6.59 3.03 11.83
CA ALA A 64 7.60 2.80 10.81
C ALA A 64 6.98 2.38 9.47
N ILE A 65 5.96 1.52 9.48
CA ILE A 65 5.23 1.13 8.26
C ILE A 65 4.53 2.34 7.63
N PHE A 66 3.73 3.09 8.41
CA PHE A 66 2.98 4.22 7.86
C PHE A 66 3.88 5.38 7.43
N ASN A 67 4.93 5.69 8.19
CA ASN A 67 5.91 6.70 7.78
C ASN A 67 6.68 6.26 6.53
N GLY A 68 6.91 4.96 6.36
CA GLY A 68 7.47 4.43 5.14
C GLY A 68 6.56 4.59 3.92
N PHE A 69 5.27 4.27 4.04
CA PHE A 69 4.30 4.55 2.97
C PHE A 69 4.26 6.03 2.61
N LYS A 70 4.29 6.92 3.61
CA LYS A 70 4.34 8.38 3.40
C LYS A 70 5.60 8.80 2.64
N ALA A 71 6.75 8.20 2.95
CA ALA A 71 8.02 8.47 2.27
C ALA A 71 8.07 7.90 0.84
N ILE A 72 7.46 6.75 0.59
CA ILE A 72 7.38 6.15 -0.75
C ILE A 72 6.54 7.04 -1.68
N THR A 73 5.43 7.58 -1.17
CA THR A 73 4.46 8.41 -1.91
C THR A 73 4.73 9.92 -1.78
N ALA A 74 5.95 10.33 -1.44
CA ALA A 74 6.26 11.75 -1.16
C ALA A 74 6.06 12.70 -2.36
N ASN A 75 6.08 12.16 -3.58
CA ASN A 75 5.91 12.94 -4.83
C ASN A 75 4.47 12.91 -5.37
N PHE A 76 3.55 12.25 -4.65
CA PHE A 76 2.14 12.19 -5.02
C PHE A 76 1.44 13.44 -4.52
N ASP A 77 0.39 13.87 -5.20
CA ASP A 77 -0.41 14.99 -4.70
C ASP A 77 -1.23 14.61 -3.46
N ASP A 78 -1.79 15.62 -2.80
CA ASP A 78 -2.53 15.42 -1.55
C ASP A 78 -3.81 14.59 -1.76
N GLU A 79 -4.44 14.68 -2.94
CA GLU A 79 -5.67 13.95 -3.25
C GLU A 79 -5.38 12.45 -3.46
N GLU A 80 -4.33 12.14 -4.22
CA GLU A 80 -3.83 10.77 -4.40
C GLU A 80 -3.46 10.13 -3.06
N ARG A 81 -2.77 10.88 -2.19
CA ARG A 81 -2.42 10.39 -0.86
C ARG A 81 -3.67 10.19 -0.02
N LEU A 82 -4.63 11.11 -0.02
CA LEU A 82 -5.86 10.94 0.76
C LEU A 82 -6.64 9.68 0.34
N LYS A 83 -6.69 9.39 -0.97
CA LYS A 83 -7.24 8.13 -1.52
C LYS A 83 -6.54 6.90 -0.96
N LEU A 84 -5.21 6.87 -0.99
CA LEU A 84 -4.41 5.72 -0.56
C LEU A 84 -4.48 5.49 0.97
N PHE A 85 -4.50 6.55 1.77
CA PHE A 85 -4.48 6.46 3.23
C PHE A 85 -5.87 6.40 3.88
N HIS A 86 -6.94 6.77 3.16
CA HIS A 86 -8.29 6.87 3.75
C HIS A 86 -9.43 6.62 2.75
N ASP A 87 -9.62 7.49 1.75
CA ASP A 87 -10.92 7.60 1.05
C ASP A 87 -11.29 6.33 0.29
N ASN A 88 -10.32 5.61 -0.27
CA ASN A 88 -10.61 4.36 -0.97
C ASN A 88 -11.13 3.29 0.00
N ALA A 89 -10.55 3.16 1.19
CA ALA A 89 -11.03 2.21 2.18
C ALA A 89 -12.46 2.55 2.60
N ALA A 90 -12.74 3.83 2.88
CA ALA A 90 -14.09 4.29 3.23
C ALA A 90 -15.11 3.98 2.12
N ARG A 91 -14.79 4.34 0.87
CA ARG A 91 -15.66 4.10 -0.30
C ARG A 91 -15.88 2.61 -0.57
N ILE A 92 -14.82 1.80 -0.54
CA ILE A 92 -14.86 0.37 -0.92
C ILE A 92 -15.58 -0.45 0.17
N TYR A 93 -15.30 -0.18 1.43
CA TYR A 93 -15.91 -0.89 2.55
C TYR A 93 -17.24 -0.28 3.02
N ARG A 94 -17.63 0.88 2.47
CA ARG A 94 -18.87 1.61 2.82
C ARG A 94 -18.92 1.98 4.31
N LEU A 95 -17.82 2.58 4.78
CA LEU A 95 -17.68 3.07 6.16
C LEU A 95 -18.40 4.41 6.36
#